data_AF-A0A1N6EXX0-F1
#
_entry.id   AF-A0A1N6EXX0-F1
#
_cell.length_a   1.000
_cell.length_b   1.000
_cell.length_c   1.000
_cell.angle_alpha   90.00
_cell.angle_beta   90.00
_cell.angle_gamma   90.00
#
_symmetry.space_group_name_H-M   'P 1'
#
loop_
_entity.id
_entity.type
_entity.pdbx_description
1 polymer ?
#
loop_
_entity_poly.entity_id
_entity_poly.type
_entity_poly.pdbx_seq_one_letter_code
_entity_poly.pdbx_strand_id
1 'polypeptide(L)'
;MNDLSPEHIERLESAHQIFDRADGVAKARLLAALAADGPPRSRSPWKARFEVMRRNRTRMAMVATLIVALFSVWQLAQPKGVFARTVRAMIEAKGYSCDFIEVRPANGGGEDATLAGRLFWASTGELRFDGIQGGDVQDVEIRRPGGTGLSILPKAKQYSILPRTYAQEFSFGLFSHLSEYKGKAGPAVGIREIRGRKAEEFIVPWAHVVEDVSNGDARMHMWLDTETSLPVRVDLIDLGPKGGEIYRLENFHWGKQDPKLFDTTVPAGFAKLPTLDLKAEQITEYVVFGLSTFAKYNHGKYPAVKYVYGDQQGEALRKLMGMGPEAIGWVVPSKETKWSDPKAGEFAHGSYGMSWINSLQREHPECVYHGKSVTSQDADKVLLRWKLDDDEYRVIYGNLKAENVSAERLKELEAK
;
A
#
# COMPACT_ATOMS: atom_id res chain seq x y z
N MET A 1 9.98 28.00 -7.13
CA MET A 1 11.02 27.05 -6.69
C MET A 1 12.11 26.99 -7.77
N ASN A 2 12.68 28.14 -8.15
CA ASN A 2 13.48 28.24 -9.38
C ASN A 2 14.94 28.67 -9.17
N ASP A 3 15.43 28.76 -7.93
CA ASP A 3 16.80 29.21 -7.63
C ASP A 3 17.59 28.18 -6.80
N LEU A 4 17.54 26.91 -7.18
CA LEU A 4 18.46 25.90 -6.63
C LEU A 4 19.55 25.61 -7.65
N SER A 5 20.80 25.74 -7.23
CA SER A 5 21.95 25.34 -8.04
C SER A 5 21.93 23.81 -8.25
N PRO A 6 22.55 23.30 -9.33
CA PRO A 6 22.64 21.86 -9.57
C PRO A 6 23.23 21.08 -8.38
N GLU A 7 24.20 21.66 -7.67
CA GLU A 7 24.81 21.07 -6.47
C GLU A 7 23.85 21.02 -5.27
N HIS A 8 22.91 21.97 -5.16
CA HIS A 8 21.83 21.91 -4.17
C HIS A 8 20.78 20.86 -4.52
N ILE A 9 20.49 20.67 -5.81
CA ILE A 9 19.57 19.62 -6.28
C ILE A 9 20.18 18.25 -6.03
N GLU A 10 21.44 18.04 -6.39
CA GLU A 10 22.16 16.77 -6.18
C GLU A 10 22.31 16.45 -4.68
N ARG A 11 22.57 17.45 -3.82
CA ARG A 11 22.54 17.28 -2.36
C ARG A 11 21.15 16.98 -1.82
N LEU A 12 20.08 17.58 -2.37
CA LEU A 12 18.70 17.28 -1.97
C LEU A 12 18.30 15.87 -2.40
N GLU A 13 18.69 15.45 -3.60
CA GLU A 13 18.42 14.13 -4.15
C GLU A 13 19.23 13.05 -3.41
N SER A 14 20.51 13.29 -3.12
CA SER A 14 21.35 12.39 -2.33
C SER A 14 20.89 12.33 -0.86
N ALA A 15 20.45 13.45 -0.28
CA ALA A 15 19.80 13.43 1.03
C ALA A 15 18.50 12.63 1.00
N HIS A 16 17.67 12.78 -0.04
CA HIS A 16 16.43 11.99 -0.21
C HIS A 16 16.71 10.49 -0.41
N GLN A 17 17.81 10.11 -1.06
CA GLN A 17 18.23 8.70 -1.21
C GLN A 17 18.73 8.08 0.09
N ILE A 18 19.30 8.88 1.00
CA ILE A 18 19.69 8.42 2.36
C ILE A 18 18.47 8.32 3.28
N PHE A 19 17.37 8.99 2.97
CA PHE A 19 16.11 8.94 3.72
C PHE A 19 15.14 7.92 3.13
N ASP A 20 15.52 6.65 3.15
CA ASP A 20 14.51 5.59 3.10
C ASP A 20 13.82 5.45 4.47
N ARG A 21 12.49 5.43 4.40
CA ARG A 21 11.57 5.87 5.47
C ARG A 21 11.50 4.88 6.64
N ALA A 22 12.18 5.15 7.77
CA ALA A 22 11.78 4.65 9.10
C ALA A 22 12.46 5.31 10.31
N ASP A 23 13.48 6.17 10.17
CA ASP A 23 14.26 6.60 11.35
C ASP A 23 13.83 7.98 11.91
N GLY A 24 12.96 7.95 12.94
CA GLY A 24 12.57 9.13 13.71
C GLY A 24 13.76 9.83 14.40
N VAL A 25 14.87 9.12 14.64
CA VAL A 25 16.09 9.68 15.23
C VAL A 25 16.87 10.50 14.20
N ALA A 26 16.90 10.08 12.94
CA ALA A 26 17.56 10.81 11.86
C ALA A 26 16.82 12.13 11.54
N LYS A 27 15.48 12.11 11.54
CA LYS A 27 14.65 13.33 11.42
C LYS A 27 14.90 14.30 12.58
N ALA A 28 15.01 13.79 13.81
CA ALA A 28 15.32 14.60 14.99
C ALA A 28 16.74 15.21 14.93
N ARG A 29 17.74 14.48 14.43
CA ARG A 29 19.11 14.99 14.21
C ARG A 29 19.17 16.09 13.15
N LEU A 30 18.44 15.94 12.04
CA LEU A 30 18.36 16.96 11.01
C LEU A 30 17.70 18.25 11.52
N LEU A 31 16.59 18.13 12.26
CA LEU A 31 15.94 19.27 12.90
C LEU A 31 16.83 19.93 13.96
N ALA A 32 17.62 19.15 14.70
CA ALA A 32 18.61 19.67 15.64
C ALA A 32 19.79 20.37 14.95
N ALA A 33 20.26 19.85 13.80
CA ALA A 33 21.33 20.45 13.01
C ALA A 33 20.90 21.77 12.36
N LEU A 34 19.67 21.84 11.84
CA LEU A 34 19.08 23.07 11.31
C LEU A 34 18.80 24.13 12.40
N ALA A 35 18.53 23.68 13.64
CA ALA A 35 18.40 24.57 14.79
C ALA A 35 19.76 25.03 15.37
N ALA A 36 20.87 24.38 15.00
CA ALA A 36 22.22 24.72 15.46
C ALA A 36 22.85 25.90 14.69
N ASP A 37 22.29 26.27 13.52
CA ASP A 37 22.67 27.48 12.80
C ASP A 37 21.99 28.72 13.40
N GLY A 38 22.46 29.11 14.58
CA GLY A 38 22.18 30.41 15.17
C GLY A 38 23.09 31.51 14.60
N PRO A 39 22.63 32.78 14.54
CA PRO A 39 23.45 33.90 14.09
C PRO A 39 24.68 34.11 14.99
N PRO A 40 25.75 34.74 14.48
CA PRO A 40 27.05 34.76 15.15
C PRO A 40 26.99 35.37 16.55
N ARG A 41 27.65 34.68 17.50
CA ARG A 41 27.83 35.11 18.89
C ARG A 41 28.66 36.41 18.96
N SER A 42 28.07 37.48 19.49
CA SER A 42 28.81 38.65 19.99
C SER A 42 29.10 38.52 21.49
N ARG A 43 30.29 38.97 21.90
CA ARG A 43 30.83 38.96 23.28
C ARG A 43 29.97 39.78 24.29
N SER A 44 30.17 39.46 25.57
CA SER A 44 29.42 39.84 26.78
C SER A 44 29.78 41.24 27.35
N PRO A 45 29.31 41.71 28.54
CA PRO A 45 28.10 41.35 29.33
C PRO A 45 27.31 42.59 29.91
N TRP A 46 26.04 42.34 30.19
CA TRP A 46 25.27 42.83 31.36
C TRP A 46 24.77 44.28 31.55
N LYS A 47 25.17 45.31 30.80
CA LYS A 47 24.59 46.67 31.02
C LYS A 47 23.49 47.12 30.06
N ALA A 48 23.23 46.42 28.95
CA ALA A 48 22.25 46.83 27.93
C ALA A 48 20.82 46.28 28.13
N ARG A 49 20.57 45.44 29.15
CA ARG A 49 19.31 44.68 29.26
C ARG A 49 18.08 45.52 29.65
N PHE A 50 18.25 46.69 30.26
CA PHE A 50 17.12 47.52 30.69
C PHE A 50 16.63 48.52 29.63
N GLU A 51 17.48 49.00 28.72
CA GLU A 51 17.07 49.95 27.68
C GLU A 51 16.50 49.29 26.41
N VAL A 52 16.94 48.06 26.09
CA VAL A 52 16.45 47.32 24.92
C VAL A 52 15.00 46.85 25.09
N MET A 53 14.54 46.61 26.33
CA MET A 53 13.15 46.20 26.59
C MET A 53 12.13 47.30 26.27
N ARG A 54 12.50 48.58 26.34
CA ARG A 54 11.59 49.70 26.00
C ARG A 54 11.51 49.96 24.49
N ARG A 55 12.60 49.69 23.75
CA ARG A 55 12.66 49.87 22.28
C ARG A 55 12.12 48.66 21.50
N ASN A 56 12.04 47.48 22.13
CA ASN A 56 11.51 46.26 21.50
C ASN A 56 10.02 46.00 21.77
N ARG A 57 9.33 46.81 22.58
CA ARG A 57 7.87 46.63 22.80
C ARG A 57 7.06 46.81 21.52
N THR A 58 7.45 47.74 20.64
CA THR A 58 6.80 47.93 19.33
C THR A 58 7.22 46.87 18.29
N ARG A 59 8.44 46.34 18.39
CA ARG A 59 8.92 45.27 17.50
C ARG A 59 8.33 43.90 17.86
N MET A 60 8.14 43.60 19.14
CA MET A 60 7.44 42.40 19.61
C MET A 60 5.95 42.42 19.25
N ALA A 61 5.31 43.60 19.27
CA ALA A 61 3.93 43.77 18.79
C ALA A 61 3.80 43.46 17.29
N MET A 62 4.72 43.94 16.45
CA MET A 62 4.71 43.61 15.01
C MET A 62 4.93 42.12 14.73
N VAL A 63 5.83 41.45 15.46
CA VAL A 63 6.05 39.99 15.30
C VAL A 63 4.83 39.19 15.73
N ALA A 64 4.19 39.55 16.85
CA ALA A 64 2.94 38.92 17.26
C ALA A 64 1.81 39.14 16.24
N THR A 65 1.73 40.33 15.64
CA THR A 65 0.71 40.63 14.63
C THR A 65 0.96 39.88 13.32
N LEU A 66 2.23 39.71 12.91
CA LEU A 66 2.61 38.89 11.75
C LEU A 66 2.34 37.40 11.99
N ILE A 67 2.61 36.89 13.19
CA ILE A 67 2.28 35.49 13.55
C ILE A 67 0.77 35.29 13.56
N VAL A 68 -0.01 36.21 14.14
CA VAL A 68 -1.48 36.15 14.11
C VAL A 68 -2.01 36.28 12.68
N ALA A 69 -1.46 37.18 11.86
CA ALA A 69 -1.87 37.33 10.47
C ALA A 69 -1.51 36.11 9.63
N LEU A 70 -0.32 35.51 9.81
CA LEU A 70 0.06 34.26 9.16
C LEU A 70 -0.79 33.09 9.64
N PHE A 71 -1.13 33.03 10.93
CA PHE A 71 -2.02 32.01 11.47
C PHE A 71 -3.46 32.19 10.97
N SER A 72 -3.94 33.44 10.83
CA SER A 72 -5.25 33.77 10.26
C SER A 72 -5.29 33.51 8.76
N VAL A 73 -4.23 33.83 8.01
CA VAL A 73 -4.09 33.48 6.59
C VAL A 73 -4.00 31.96 6.43
N TRP A 74 -3.30 31.26 7.31
CA TRP A 74 -3.24 29.79 7.34
C TRP A 74 -4.57 29.15 7.74
N GLN A 75 -5.35 29.78 8.63
CA GLN A 75 -6.73 29.40 9.00
C GLN A 75 -7.73 29.68 7.85
N LEU A 76 -7.54 30.76 7.10
CA LEU A 76 -8.38 31.14 5.94
C LEU A 76 -8.02 30.36 4.67
N ALA A 77 -6.76 29.95 4.54
CA ALA A 77 -6.26 29.05 3.50
C ALA A 77 -6.48 27.57 3.82
N GLN A 78 -7.14 27.26 4.94
CA GLN A 78 -7.60 25.90 5.22
C GLN A 78 -8.51 25.46 4.07
N PRO A 79 -8.21 24.34 3.40
CA PRO A 79 -9.09 23.80 2.37
C PRO A 79 -10.49 23.56 2.98
N LYS A 80 -11.45 24.40 2.59
CA LYS A 80 -12.83 24.39 3.12
C LYS A 80 -13.63 23.15 2.71
N GLY A 81 -13.04 22.26 1.90
CA GLY A 81 -13.68 21.05 1.42
C GLY A 81 -13.80 19.99 2.51
N VAL A 82 -14.95 19.29 2.48
CA VAL A 82 -15.26 18.09 3.28
C VAL A 82 -14.10 17.11 3.29
N PHE A 83 -13.50 16.89 2.11
CA PHE A 83 -12.37 16.00 1.92
C PHE A 83 -11.17 16.37 2.80
N ALA A 84 -10.78 17.65 2.85
CA ALA A 84 -9.60 18.03 3.61
C ALA A 84 -9.83 18.01 5.12
N ARG A 85 -11.06 18.29 5.58
CA ARG A 85 -11.45 18.06 6.99
C ARG A 85 -11.33 16.59 7.35
N THR A 86 -11.76 15.71 6.45
CA THR A 86 -11.69 14.26 6.61
C THR A 86 -10.26 13.76 6.69
N VAL A 87 -9.41 14.18 5.74
CA VAL A 87 -7.98 13.86 5.76
C VAL A 87 -7.34 14.29 7.07
N ARG A 88 -7.62 15.51 7.55
CA ARG A 88 -7.13 15.96 8.86
C ARG A 88 -7.63 15.05 9.99
N ALA A 89 -8.94 14.82 10.07
CA ALA A 89 -9.54 14.02 11.13
C ALA A 89 -8.93 12.61 11.18
N MET A 90 -8.65 12.02 10.02
CA MET A 90 -8.02 10.71 9.91
C MET A 90 -6.54 10.72 10.28
N ILE A 91 -5.78 11.76 9.90
CA ILE A 91 -4.38 11.92 10.35
C ILE A 91 -4.31 12.05 11.88
N GLU A 92 -5.29 12.72 12.49
CA GLU A 92 -5.38 12.93 13.94
C GLU A 92 -5.95 11.71 14.68
N ALA A 93 -6.56 10.76 13.96
CA ALA A 93 -7.12 9.56 14.55
C ALA A 93 -6.03 8.66 15.15
N LYS A 94 -6.26 8.21 16.38
CA LYS A 94 -5.30 7.34 17.10
C LYS A 94 -5.40 5.87 16.71
N GLY A 95 -6.42 5.52 15.93
CA GLY A 95 -6.77 4.16 15.56
C GLY A 95 -8.27 4.05 15.22
N TYR A 96 -8.68 2.90 14.71
CA TYR A 96 -10.08 2.51 14.60
C TYR A 96 -10.25 0.99 14.62
N SER A 97 -11.48 0.56 14.87
CA SER A 97 -11.96 -0.75 14.44
C SER A 97 -13.26 -0.62 13.64
N CYS A 98 -13.52 -1.55 12.73
CA CYS A 98 -14.75 -1.57 11.93
C CYS A 98 -15.08 -2.99 11.49
N ASP A 99 -16.33 -3.21 11.09
CA ASP A 99 -16.77 -4.44 10.43
C ASP A 99 -16.41 -4.37 8.94
N PHE A 100 -15.99 -5.51 8.38
CA PHE A 100 -15.76 -5.74 6.96
C PHE A 100 -16.85 -6.67 6.44
N ILE A 101 -17.63 -6.18 5.48
CA ILE A 101 -18.87 -6.80 5.02
C ILE A 101 -18.80 -7.00 3.51
N GLU A 102 -19.03 -8.23 3.06
CA GLU A 102 -19.26 -8.53 1.66
C GLU A 102 -20.73 -8.25 1.33
N VAL A 103 -20.97 -7.37 0.36
CA VAL A 103 -22.31 -7.01 -0.10
C VAL A 103 -22.47 -7.47 -1.54
N ARG A 104 -23.45 -8.35 -1.77
CA ARG A 104 -23.84 -8.84 -3.09
C ARG A 104 -25.23 -8.31 -3.47
N PRO A 105 -25.46 -7.97 -4.75
CA PRO A 105 -26.81 -7.65 -5.21
C PRO A 105 -27.69 -8.91 -5.13
N ALA A 106 -28.84 -8.82 -4.45
CA ALA A 106 -29.81 -9.90 -4.38
C ALA A 106 -30.72 -9.90 -5.63
N ASN A 107 -31.15 -11.09 -6.08
CA ASN A 107 -31.97 -11.30 -7.29
C ASN A 107 -33.36 -10.59 -7.31
N GLY A 108 -33.74 -9.87 -6.25
CA GLY A 108 -35.02 -9.18 -6.10
C GLY A 108 -34.93 -7.67 -5.88
N GLY A 109 -33.77 -7.03 -6.10
CA GLY A 109 -33.59 -5.61 -5.79
C GLY A 109 -33.39 -5.38 -4.30
N GLY A 110 -32.31 -5.93 -3.76
CA GLY A 110 -31.86 -5.76 -2.38
C GLY A 110 -30.36 -6.04 -2.27
N GLU A 111 -29.85 -5.94 -1.06
CA GLU A 111 -28.47 -6.29 -0.72
C GLU A 111 -28.47 -7.56 0.13
N ASP A 112 -27.65 -8.54 -0.25
CA ASP A 112 -27.25 -9.63 0.63
C ASP A 112 -25.90 -9.25 1.26
N ALA A 113 -25.90 -8.98 2.56
CA ALA A 113 -24.75 -8.45 3.28
C ALA A 113 -24.29 -9.46 4.33
N THR A 114 -23.05 -9.94 4.20
CA THR A 114 -22.45 -10.92 5.10
C THR A 114 -21.24 -10.31 5.80
N LEU A 115 -21.19 -10.41 7.14
CA LEU A 115 -20.00 -10.05 7.91
C LEU A 115 -18.86 -11.01 7.56
N ALA A 116 -17.89 -10.52 6.82
CA ALA A 116 -16.73 -11.28 6.35
C ALA A 116 -15.51 -11.10 7.26
N GLY A 117 -15.48 -10.05 8.09
CA GLY A 117 -14.44 -9.91 9.09
C GLY A 117 -14.52 -8.65 9.94
N ARG A 118 -13.50 -8.46 10.77
CA ARG A 118 -13.30 -7.22 11.55
C ARG A 118 -11.89 -6.69 11.36
N LEU A 119 -11.81 -5.38 11.28
CA LEU A 119 -10.57 -4.67 11.05
C LEU A 119 -10.20 -3.84 12.25
N PHE A 120 -8.91 -3.79 12.53
CA PHE A 120 -8.31 -2.98 13.57
C PHE A 120 -7.09 -2.30 12.99
N TRP A 121 -6.96 -1.01 13.26
CA TRP A 121 -5.82 -0.21 12.83
C TRP A 121 -5.37 0.71 13.96
N ALA A 122 -4.06 0.77 14.18
CA ALA A 122 -3.44 1.71 15.11
C ALA A 122 -2.71 2.82 14.35
N SER A 123 -2.65 4.02 14.93
CA SER A 123 -1.90 5.17 14.37
C SER A 123 -0.41 4.92 14.20
N THR A 124 0.15 3.93 14.89
CA THR A 124 1.52 3.42 14.71
C THR A 124 1.69 2.57 13.45
N GLY A 125 0.60 2.29 12.74
CA GLY A 125 0.51 1.62 11.44
C GLY A 125 0.29 0.12 11.52
N GLU A 126 0.18 -0.47 12.71
CA GLU A 126 -0.24 -1.87 12.85
C GLU A 126 -1.66 -2.07 12.35
N LEU A 127 -1.87 -3.23 11.71
CA LEU A 127 -3.15 -3.67 11.22
C LEU A 127 -3.43 -5.06 11.78
N ARG A 128 -4.69 -5.30 12.09
CA ARG A 128 -5.22 -6.65 12.28
C ARG A 128 -6.51 -6.85 11.51
N PHE A 129 -6.66 -8.02 10.92
CA PHE A 129 -7.89 -8.50 10.29
C PHE A 129 -8.28 -9.84 10.91
N ASP A 130 -9.52 -9.93 11.39
CA ASP A 130 -10.11 -11.17 11.85
C ASP A 130 -11.13 -11.62 10.79
N GLY A 131 -10.77 -12.62 9.98
CA GLY A 131 -11.67 -13.21 8.98
C GLY A 131 -12.75 -14.04 9.64
N ILE A 132 -14.02 -13.76 9.31
CA ILE A 132 -15.21 -14.36 9.95
C ILE A 132 -16.01 -15.14 8.91
N GLN A 133 -16.37 -16.38 9.25
CA GLN A 133 -17.28 -17.20 8.45
C GLN A 133 -18.22 -17.96 9.37
N GLY A 134 -19.53 -17.83 9.15
CA GLY A 134 -20.55 -18.46 9.98
C GLY A 134 -20.56 -17.97 11.43
N GLY A 135 -20.08 -16.74 11.68
CA GLY A 135 -19.98 -16.14 13.02
C GLY A 135 -18.69 -16.48 13.79
N ASP A 136 -17.89 -17.41 13.29
CA ASP A 136 -16.61 -17.80 13.88
C ASP A 136 -15.43 -17.14 13.17
N VAL A 137 -14.40 -16.77 13.95
CA VAL A 137 -13.10 -16.35 13.41
C VAL A 137 -12.37 -17.55 12.79
N GLN A 138 -12.11 -17.49 11.48
CA GLN A 138 -11.43 -18.54 10.72
C GLN A 138 -9.93 -18.30 10.62
N ASP A 139 -9.56 -17.05 10.43
CA ASP A 139 -8.19 -16.59 10.31
C ASP A 139 -7.99 -15.24 11.02
N VAL A 140 -6.79 -15.02 11.52
CA VAL A 140 -6.36 -13.74 12.08
C VAL A 140 -5.06 -13.35 11.41
N GLU A 141 -5.03 -12.18 10.78
CA GLU A 141 -3.83 -11.62 10.18
C GLU A 141 -3.41 -10.36 10.94
N ILE A 142 -2.15 -10.31 11.39
CA ILE A 142 -1.55 -9.17 12.09
C ILE A 142 -0.35 -8.70 11.28
N ARG A 143 -0.34 -7.43 10.90
CA ARG A 143 0.77 -6.77 10.20
C ARG A 143 1.36 -5.65 11.05
N ARG A 144 2.69 -5.55 11.03
CA ARG A 144 3.45 -4.51 11.76
C ARG A 144 4.36 -3.76 10.79
N PRO A 145 4.30 -2.43 10.73
CA PRO A 145 5.19 -1.63 9.89
C PRO A 145 6.65 -1.91 10.23
N GLY A 146 7.44 -2.28 9.22
CA GLY A 146 8.86 -2.57 9.39
C GLY A 146 9.20 -3.80 10.25
N GLY A 147 8.20 -4.59 10.66
CA GLY A 147 8.38 -5.83 11.41
C GLY A 147 7.78 -7.03 10.69
N THR A 148 8.02 -8.23 11.21
CA THR A 148 7.28 -9.41 10.78
C THR A 148 5.84 -9.37 11.30
N GLY A 149 4.93 -9.94 10.52
CA GLY A 149 3.54 -10.14 10.94
C GLY A 149 3.28 -11.59 11.39
N LEU A 150 2.02 -11.87 11.68
CA LEU A 150 1.56 -13.20 12.07
C LEU A 150 0.21 -13.49 11.41
N SER A 151 0.09 -14.62 10.74
CA SER A 151 -1.20 -15.19 10.33
C SER A 151 -1.49 -16.42 11.18
N ILE A 152 -2.71 -16.52 11.69
CA ILE A 152 -3.17 -17.58 12.57
C ILE A 152 -4.42 -18.19 11.95
N LEU A 153 -4.52 -19.52 11.98
CA LEU A 153 -5.73 -20.27 11.70
C LEU A 153 -6.21 -20.91 13.02
N PRO A 154 -7.08 -20.23 13.80
CA PRO A 154 -7.42 -20.67 15.15
C PRO A 154 -8.00 -22.08 15.22
N LYS A 155 -8.88 -22.43 14.28
CA LYS A 155 -9.53 -23.76 14.22
C LYS A 155 -8.53 -24.89 13.94
N ALA A 156 -7.57 -24.64 13.04
CA ALA A 156 -6.52 -25.61 12.69
C ALA A 156 -5.37 -25.64 13.71
N LYS A 157 -5.32 -24.68 14.65
CA LYS A 157 -4.17 -24.43 15.53
C LYS A 157 -2.87 -24.29 14.75
N GLN A 158 -2.92 -23.52 13.67
CA GLN A 158 -1.80 -23.31 12.76
C GLN A 158 -1.44 -21.83 12.65
N TYR A 159 -0.18 -21.52 12.34
CA TYR A 159 0.27 -20.15 12.13
C TYR A 159 1.35 -20.03 11.04
N SER A 160 1.43 -18.90 10.34
CA SER A 160 2.59 -18.53 9.54
C SER A 160 3.14 -17.18 9.97
N ILE A 161 4.46 -17.02 9.88
CA ILE A 161 5.08 -15.70 10.06
C ILE A 161 4.97 -14.98 8.73
N LEU A 162 4.34 -13.81 8.74
CA LEU A 162 4.30 -12.97 7.57
C LEU A 162 5.63 -12.24 7.46
N PRO A 163 6.26 -12.19 6.27
CA PRO A 163 7.53 -11.50 6.10
C PRO A 163 7.36 -10.01 6.40
N ARG A 164 8.49 -9.34 6.60
CA ARG A 164 8.52 -7.89 6.77
C ARG A 164 8.06 -7.22 5.49
N THR A 165 6.79 -6.81 5.45
CA THR A 165 6.27 -6.07 4.30
C THR A 165 6.58 -4.59 4.48
N TYR A 166 7.33 -4.01 3.55
CA TYR A 166 7.46 -2.55 3.44
C TYR A 166 6.30 -1.97 2.63
N ALA A 167 5.73 -2.78 1.75
CA ALA A 167 4.51 -2.47 1.06
C ALA A 167 3.35 -2.42 2.08
N GLN A 168 2.72 -1.26 2.21
CA GLN A 168 1.39 -1.08 2.82
C GLN A 168 0.27 -1.74 1.97
N GLU A 169 0.62 -2.72 1.13
CA GLU A 169 -0.28 -3.21 0.08
C GLU A 169 -1.52 -3.85 0.67
N PHE A 170 -2.67 -3.35 0.20
CA PHE A 170 -4.02 -3.86 0.45
C PHE A 170 -4.46 -3.97 1.91
N SER A 171 -3.73 -3.37 2.83
CA SER A 171 -4.25 -3.14 4.16
C SER A 171 -5.31 -2.03 4.10
N PHE A 172 -6.39 -2.16 4.85
CA PHE A 172 -7.41 -1.13 5.05
C PHE A 172 -6.87 0.21 5.60
N GLY A 173 -5.55 0.32 5.75
CA GLY A 173 -4.77 1.54 5.62
C GLY A 173 -4.98 2.30 4.30
N LEU A 174 -5.97 1.97 3.46
CA LEU A 174 -6.59 2.87 2.46
C LEU A 174 -6.70 4.32 2.96
N PHE A 175 -7.00 4.46 4.25
CA PHE A 175 -7.07 5.72 4.96
C PHE A 175 -5.75 6.50 5.07
N SER A 176 -4.58 5.84 5.13
CA SER A 176 -3.31 6.56 5.10
C SER A 176 -3.07 7.21 3.74
N HIS A 177 -3.39 6.55 2.64
CA HIS A 177 -3.22 7.14 1.30
C HIS A 177 -4.24 8.23 0.98
N LEU A 178 -5.41 8.22 1.63
CA LEU A 178 -6.33 9.36 1.52
C LEU A 178 -5.70 10.67 1.95
N SER A 179 -4.74 10.64 2.88
CA SER A 179 -3.99 11.84 3.26
C SER A 179 -3.02 12.34 2.18
N GLU A 180 -2.63 11.46 1.26
CA GLU A 180 -1.71 11.74 0.15
C GLU A 180 -2.47 12.13 -1.14
N TYR A 181 -3.78 11.97 -1.16
CA TYR A 181 -4.63 12.28 -2.30
C TYR A 181 -4.55 13.76 -2.68
N LYS A 182 -4.10 14.02 -3.92
CA LYS A 182 -3.99 15.37 -4.52
C LYS A 182 -5.08 15.65 -5.55
N GLY A 183 -6.00 14.71 -5.78
CA GLY A 183 -7.07 14.86 -6.77
C GLY A 183 -8.19 15.80 -6.33
N LYS A 184 -9.19 15.99 -7.19
CA LYS A 184 -10.48 16.61 -6.82
C LYS A 184 -11.46 15.49 -6.49
N ALA A 185 -11.89 15.42 -5.23
CA ALA A 185 -13.01 14.55 -4.86
C ALA A 185 -14.26 14.96 -5.65
N GLY A 186 -15.14 13.99 -5.92
CA GLY A 186 -16.45 14.31 -6.48
C GLY A 186 -17.22 15.30 -5.59
N PRO A 187 -18.15 16.09 -6.15
CA PRO A 187 -18.97 16.99 -5.34
C PRO A 187 -19.74 16.17 -4.30
N ALA A 188 -19.92 16.74 -3.11
CA ALA A 188 -20.74 16.11 -2.08
C ALA A 188 -22.16 15.91 -2.62
N VAL A 189 -22.68 14.69 -2.53
CA VAL A 189 -23.97 14.31 -3.14
C VAL A 189 -25.14 14.72 -2.23
N GLY A 190 -24.90 14.83 -0.92
CA GLY A 190 -25.86 15.29 0.07
C GLY A 190 -25.56 14.75 1.46
N ILE A 191 -26.43 15.10 2.41
CA ILE A 191 -26.43 14.57 3.77
C ILE A 191 -27.46 13.45 3.85
N ARG A 192 -27.06 12.30 4.42
CA ARG A 192 -27.93 11.16 4.69
C ARG A 192 -27.77 10.71 6.14
N GLU A 193 -28.77 10.03 6.67
CA GLU A 193 -28.66 9.42 7.98
C GLU A 193 -28.16 7.97 7.84
N ILE A 194 -27.00 7.67 8.43
CA ILE A 194 -26.41 6.34 8.46
C ILE A 194 -26.36 5.92 9.93
N ARG A 195 -27.22 4.96 10.32
CA ARG A 195 -27.29 4.42 11.70
C ARG A 195 -27.40 5.51 12.77
N GLY A 196 -28.31 6.47 12.58
CA GLY A 196 -28.53 7.56 13.53
C GLY A 196 -27.52 8.71 13.44
N ARG A 197 -26.54 8.65 12.54
CA ARG A 197 -25.56 9.71 12.32
C ARG A 197 -25.82 10.44 11.02
N LYS A 198 -25.83 11.77 11.07
CA LYS A 198 -25.85 12.60 9.86
C LYS A 198 -24.48 12.50 9.20
N ALA A 199 -24.47 11.99 7.98
CA ALA A 199 -23.26 11.75 7.22
C ALA A 199 -23.30 12.43 5.85
N GLU A 200 -22.21 13.09 5.49
CA GLU A 200 -21.99 13.70 4.18
C GLU A 200 -21.32 12.70 3.24
N GLU A 201 -21.88 12.53 2.04
CA GLU A 201 -21.40 11.57 1.04
C GLU A 201 -20.38 12.20 0.08
N PHE A 202 -19.31 11.45 -0.22
CA PHE A 202 -18.42 11.77 -1.35
C PHE A 202 -17.86 10.50 -2.00
N ILE A 203 -17.37 10.65 -3.23
CA ILE A 203 -16.88 9.56 -4.07
C ILE A 203 -15.46 9.90 -4.54
N VAL A 204 -14.57 8.91 -4.46
CA VAL A 204 -13.19 9.02 -4.94
C VAL A 204 -12.89 7.85 -5.89
N PRO A 205 -12.32 8.11 -7.08
CA PRO A 205 -11.80 7.04 -7.93
C PRO A 205 -10.71 6.25 -7.21
N TRP A 206 -10.80 4.93 -7.21
CA TRP A 206 -9.85 4.04 -6.53
C TRP A 206 -8.40 4.25 -6.99
N ALA A 207 -8.22 4.41 -8.30
CA ALA A 207 -6.91 4.66 -8.91
C ALA A 207 -6.18 5.88 -8.34
N HIS A 208 -6.90 6.85 -7.78
CA HIS A 208 -6.29 8.03 -7.17
C HIS A 208 -5.92 7.82 -5.69
N VAL A 209 -6.43 6.76 -5.06
CA VAL A 209 -6.14 6.43 -3.66
C VAL A 209 -4.92 5.54 -3.57
N VAL A 210 -4.84 4.49 -4.38
CA VAL A 210 -3.79 3.47 -4.27
C VAL A 210 -2.84 3.43 -5.47
N GLU A 211 -2.92 4.42 -6.37
CA GLU A 211 -2.19 4.45 -7.66
C GLU A 211 -2.45 3.21 -8.54
N ASP A 212 -3.54 2.49 -8.27
CA ASP A 212 -3.93 1.28 -8.98
C ASP A 212 -4.74 1.62 -10.24
N VAL A 213 -4.08 1.58 -11.38
CA VAL A 213 -4.70 1.84 -12.69
C VAL A 213 -5.40 0.61 -13.28
N SER A 214 -5.27 -0.56 -12.66
CA SER A 214 -5.83 -1.80 -13.20
C SER A 214 -7.37 -1.83 -13.09
N ASN A 215 -7.90 -1.24 -12.03
CA ASN A 215 -9.32 -1.12 -11.75
C ASN A 215 -9.80 0.31 -12.03
N GLY A 216 -9.72 0.74 -13.30
CA GLY A 216 -10.01 2.12 -13.69
C GLY A 216 -11.44 2.60 -13.37
N ASP A 217 -12.39 1.66 -13.31
CA ASP A 217 -13.79 1.93 -12.93
C ASP A 217 -14.03 1.84 -11.41
N ALA A 218 -13.07 1.29 -10.64
CA ALA A 218 -13.24 1.12 -9.21
C ALA A 218 -13.33 2.46 -8.51
N ARG A 219 -14.18 2.51 -7.49
CA ARG A 219 -14.41 3.71 -6.71
C ARG A 219 -14.65 3.39 -5.26
N MET A 220 -14.29 4.34 -4.43
CA MET A 220 -14.57 4.34 -3.01
C MET A 220 -15.67 5.36 -2.75
N HIS A 221 -16.82 4.87 -2.30
CA HIS A 221 -17.90 5.69 -1.76
C HIS A 221 -17.73 5.83 -0.26
N MET A 222 -17.78 7.05 0.26
CA MET A 222 -17.56 7.31 1.67
C MET A 222 -18.68 8.18 2.25
N TRP A 223 -19.08 7.85 3.47
CA TRP A 223 -20.01 8.65 4.27
C TRP A 223 -19.31 9.10 5.53
N LEU A 224 -19.30 10.41 5.77
CA LEU A 224 -18.55 11.06 6.82
C LEU A 224 -19.47 11.66 7.85
N ASP A 225 -19.27 11.35 9.11
CA ASP A 225 -19.98 12.01 10.20
C ASP A 225 -19.80 13.54 10.11
N THR A 226 -20.89 14.30 10.04
CA THR A 226 -20.82 15.76 9.90
C THR A 226 -20.22 16.48 11.10
N GLU A 227 -20.20 15.85 12.28
CA GLU A 227 -19.63 16.42 13.50
C GLU A 227 -18.13 16.12 13.62
N THR A 228 -17.72 14.88 13.33
CA THR A 228 -16.33 14.44 13.52
C THR A 228 -15.50 14.46 12.25
N SER A 229 -16.13 14.58 11.07
CA SER A 229 -15.51 14.39 9.75
C SER A 229 -14.82 13.03 9.57
N LEU A 230 -15.14 12.04 10.41
CA LEU A 230 -14.59 10.70 10.30
C LEU A 230 -15.56 9.77 9.55
N PRO A 231 -15.04 8.78 8.78
CA PRO A 231 -15.87 7.79 8.13
C PRO A 231 -16.79 7.04 9.11
N VAL A 232 -18.06 6.92 8.73
CA VAL A 232 -19.04 6.02 9.37
C VAL A 232 -19.39 4.83 8.48
N ARG A 233 -19.14 4.96 7.18
CA ARG A 233 -19.23 3.88 6.19
C ARG A 233 -18.30 4.16 5.00
N VAL A 234 -17.73 3.11 4.45
CA VAL A 234 -16.96 3.13 3.20
C VAL A 234 -17.36 1.92 2.37
N ASP A 235 -17.77 2.14 1.13
CA ASP A 235 -18.04 1.07 0.16
C ASP A 235 -16.93 1.11 -0.90
N LEU A 236 -16.24 -0.02 -1.08
CA LEU A 236 -15.30 -0.25 -2.17
C LEU A 236 -16.03 -0.99 -3.27
N ILE A 237 -16.22 -0.31 -4.41
CA ILE A 237 -17.08 -0.74 -5.50
C ILE A 237 -16.21 -1.07 -6.71
N ASP A 238 -16.55 -2.16 -7.39
CA ASP A 238 -15.87 -2.63 -8.61
C ASP A 238 -14.37 -2.93 -8.41
N LEU A 239 -13.96 -3.37 -7.21
CA LEU A 239 -12.59 -3.87 -6.96
C LEU A 239 -12.33 -5.24 -7.60
N GLY A 240 -13.39 -6.00 -7.86
CA GLY A 240 -13.34 -7.26 -8.59
C GLY A 240 -13.89 -7.11 -10.02
N PRO A 241 -14.38 -8.21 -10.63
CA PRO A 241 -15.13 -8.13 -11.88
C PRO A 241 -16.26 -7.10 -11.79
N LYS A 242 -16.50 -6.35 -12.87
CA LYS A 242 -17.51 -5.29 -12.92
C LYS A 242 -18.88 -5.80 -12.49
N GLY A 243 -19.53 -5.08 -11.58
CA GLY A 243 -20.81 -5.50 -10.99
C GLY A 243 -20.70 -6.68 -10.01
N GLY A 244 -19.48 -6.98 -9.57
CA GLY A 244 -19.19 -7.97 -8.54
C GLY A 244 -19.51 -7.49 -7.13
N GLU A 245 -18.77 -8.03 -6.18
CA GLU A 245 -18.96 -7.78 -4.75
C GLU A 245 -18.59 -6.33 -4.39
N ILE A 246 -19.40 -5.72 -3.53
CA ILE A 246 -19.06 -4.47 -2.86
C ILE A 246 -18.45 -4.85 -1.51
N TYR A 247 -17.25 -4.35 -1.22
CA TYR A 247 -16.66 -4.50 0.10
C TYR A 247 -16.99 -3.28 0.95
N ARG A 248 -17.80 -3.48 1.99
CA ARG A 248 -18.29 -2.41 2.87
C ARG A 248 -17.56 -2.44 4.22
N LEU A 249 -17.03 -1.29 4.60
CA LEU A 249 -16.56 -0.99 5.94
C LEU A 249 -17.63 -0.18 6.68
N GLU A 250 -18.02 -0.61 7.86
CA GLU A 250 -19.00 0.11 8.69
C GLU A 250 -18.82 -0.20 10.17
N ASN A 251 -19.66 0.37 11.05
CA ASN A 251 -19.52 0.25 12.50
C ASN A 251 -18.14 0.72 13.02
N PHE A 252 -17.69 1.86 12.51
CA PHE A 252 -16.41 2.44 12.93
C PHE A 252 -16.42 2.85 14.41
N HIS A 253 -15.42 2.36 15.14
CA HIS A 253 -15.08 2.77 16.49
C HIS A 253 -13.72 3.46 16.47
N TRP A 254 -13.74 4.78 16.31
CA TRP A 254 -12.55 5.61 16.27
C TRP A 254 -11.95 5.79 17.67
N GLY A 255 -10.63 5.67 17.78
CA GLY A 255 -9.93 5.83 19.06
C GLY A 255 -8.66 5.00 19.16
N LYS A 256 -7.98 5.12 20.30
CA LYS A 256 -6.78 4.32 20.59
C LYS A 256 -7.16 2.84 20.68
N GLN A 257 -6.49 2.00 19.90
CA GLN A 257 -6.65 0.54 19.97
C GLN A 257 -5.84 -0.05 21.12
N ASP A 258 -6.27 -1.21 21.65
CA ASP A 258 -5.48 -1.99 22.60
C ASP A 258 -4.23 -2.54 21.90
N PRO A 259 -2.99 -2.21 22.36
CA PRO A 259 -1.77 -2.75 21.77
C PRO A 259 -1.72 -4.28 21.71
N LYS A 260 -2.41 -4.98 22.62
CA LYS A 260 -2.47 -6.46 22.62
C LYS A 260 -3.17 -7.04 21.40
N LEU A 261 -3.99 -6.27 20.69
CA LEU A 261 -4.61 -6.71 19.44
C LEU A 261 -3.55 -7.03 18.38
N PHE A 262 -2.39 -6.38 18.45
CA PHE A 262 -1.30 -6.48 17.47
C PHE A 262 -0.12 -7.31 17.98
N ASP A 263 -0.33 -8.12 19.01
CA ASP A 263 0.68 -9.05 19.52
C ASP A 263 0.95 -10.16 18.49
N THR A 264 2.20 -10.28 18.07
CA THR A 264 2.67 -11.30 17.12
C THR A 264 3.29 -12.51 17.81
N THR A 265 3.08 -12.66 19.12
CA THR A 265 3.49 -13.85 19.88
C THR A 265 2.63 -15.04 19.45
N VAL A 266 3.27 -16.12 19.01
CA VAL A 266 2.59 -17.35 18.59
C VAL A 266 1.84 -17.95 19.80
N PRO A 267 0.53 -18.21 19.69
CA PRO A 267 -0.22 -18.82 20.79
C PRO A 267 0.30 -20.23 21.13
N ALA A 268 0.29 -20.58 22.41
CA ALA A 268 0.76 -21.88 22.86
C ALA A 268 -0.03 -23.03 22.21
N GLY A 269 0.68 -24.07 21.75
CA GLY A 269 0.09 -25.24 21.11
C GLY A 269 -0.26 -25.08 19.63
N PHE A 270 0.15 -23.98 18.99
CA PHE A 270 -0.01 -23.78 17.55
C PHE A 270 1.19 -24.36 16.79
N ALA A 271 0.92 -25.06 15.70
CA ALA A 271 1.92 -25.58 14.77
C ALA A 271 2.21 -24.56 13.66
N LYS A 272 3.46 -24.46 13.23
CA LYS A 272 3.78 -23.62 12.07
C LYS A 272 3.15 -24.26 10.83
N LEU A 273 2.41 -23.47 10.05
CA LEU A 273 1.98 -23.83 8.71
C LEU A 273 3.21 -24.23 7.91
N PRO A 274 3.17 -25.37 7.20
CA PRO A 274 4.22 -25.69 6.24
C PRO A 274 4.34 -24.51 5.28
N THR A 275 5.48 -23.83 5.31
CA THR A 275 5.82 -22.92 4.22
C THR A 275 6.04 -23.80 3.00
N LEU A 276 5.51 -23.40 1.84
CA LEU A 276 5.92 -23.99 0.58
C LEU A 276 7.43 -23.73 0.47
N ASP A 277 8.23 -24.75 0.77
CA ASP A 277 9.69 -24.71 0.70
C ASP A 277 10.12 -24.83 -0.77
N LEU A 278 9.65 -23.88 -1.57
CA LEU A 278 9.98 -23.79 -2.98
C LEU A 278 11.34 -23.12 -3.06
N LYS A 279 12.29 -23.86 -3.61
CA LYS A 279 13.62 -23.34 -3.89
C LYS A 279 13.54 -22.19 -4.89
N ALA A 280 14.48 -21.26 -4.80
CA ALA A 280 14.56 -20.12 -5.71
C ALA A 280 14.54 -20.55 -7.19
N GLU A 281 15.17 -21.69 -7.52
CA GLU A 281 15.15 -22.28 -8.85
C GLU A 281 13.74 -22.65 -9.30
N GLN A 282 12.95 -23.28 -8.42
CA GLN A 282 11.59 -23.70 -8.75
C GLN A 282 10.66 -22.49 -8.93
N ILE A 283 10.80 -21.46 -8.09
CA ILE A 283 10.09 -20.19 -8.29
C ILE A 283 10.50 -19.55 -9.62
N THR A 284 11.81 -19.55 -9.93
CA THR A 284 12.34 -19.04 -11.20
C THR A 284 11.72 -19.76 -12.38
N GLU A 285 11.62 -21.09 -12.35
CA GLU A 285 10.99 -21.88 -13.39
C GLU A 285 9.51 -21.49 -13.61
N TYR A 286 8.74 -21.32 -12.54
CA TYR A 286 7.34 -20.89 -12.65
C TYR A 286 7.22 -19.49 -13.23
N VAL A 287 8.04 -18.54 -12.76
CA VAL A 287 8.03 -17.16 -13.25
C VAL A 287 8.45 -17.08 -14.72
N VAL A 288 9.53 -17.77 -15.10
CA VAL A 288 9.99 -17.85 -16.50
C VAL A 288 8.89 -18.45 -17.38
N PHE A 289 8.23 -19.52 -16.92
CA PHE A 289 7.12 -20.11 -17.65
C PHE A 289 6.01 -19.08 -17.88
N GLY A 290 5.51 -18.44 -16.82
CA GLY A 290 4.44 -17.44 -16.91
C GLY A 290 4.76 -16.27 -17.83
N LEU A 291 5.97 -15.70 -17.69
CA LEU A 291 6.43 -14.60 -18.54
C LEU A 291 6.61 -15.04 -20.01
N SER A 292 7.11 -16.26 -20.25
CA SER A 292 7.26 -16.81 -21.60
C SER A 292 5.91 -16.99 -22.28
N THR A 293 4.92 -17.53 -21.57
CA THR A 293 3.57 -17.71 -22.07
C THR A 293 2.95 -16.35 -22.38
N PHE A 294 3.10 -15.37 -21.49
CA PHE A 294 2.59 -14.02 -21.74
C PHE A 294 3.24 -13.38 -22.98
N ALA A 295 4.56 -13.41 -23.09
CA ALA A 295 5.28 -12.83 -24.22
C ALA A 295 4.92 -13.52 -25.55
N LYS A 296 4.72 -14.84 -25.56
CA LYS A 296 4.27 -15.61 -26.73
C LYS A 296 2.96 -15.06 -27.30
N TYR A 297 1.98 -14.75 -26.43
CA TYR A 297 0.67 -14.26 -26.87
C TYR A 297 0.60 -12.72 -26.97
N ASN A 298 1.60 -12.00 -26.46
CA ASN A 298 1.64 -10.53 -26.48
C ASN A 298 2.80 -9.98 -27.34
N HIS A 299 3.14 -10.67 -28.44
CA HIS A 299 4.14 -10.21 -29.41
C HIS A 299 5.50 -9.84 -28.80
N GLY A 300 5.99 -10.65 -27.86
CA GLY A 300 7.26 -10.44 -27.17
C GLY A 300 7.22 -9.40 -26.05
N LYS A 301 6.06 -8.83 -25.72
CA LYS A 301 5.92 -7.86 -24.62
C LYS A 301 5.48 -8.55 -23.32
N TYR A 302 6.07 -8.13 -22.22
CA TYR A 302 5.63 -8.53 -20.88
C TYR A 302 4.46 -7.66 -20.39
N PRO A 303 3.81 -8.01 -19.27
CA PRO A 303 2.88 -7.11 -18.61
C PRO A 303 3.48 -5.73 -18.36
N ALA A 304 2.87 -4.69 -18.93
CA ALA A 304 3.35 -3.32 -18.84
C ALA A 304 2.86 -2.62 -17.56
N VAL A 305 3.10 -3.25 -16.41
CA VAL A 305 2.65 -2.80 -15.09
C VAL A 305 3.84 -2.62 -14.14
N LYS A 306 3.66 -1.82 -13.09
CA LYS A 306 4.64 -1.69 -12.00
C LYS A 306 4.58 -2.87 -11.04
N TYR A 307 3.36 -3.29 -10.69
CA TYR A 307 3.06 -4.43 -9.83
C TYR A 307 2.31 -5.48 -10.61
N VAL A 308 2.79 -6.72 -10.55
CA VAL A 308 2.19 -7.86 -11.22
C VAL A 308 1.18 -8.49 -10.28
N TYR A 309 -0.08 -8.05 -10.39
CA TYR A 309 -1.17 -8.76 -9.73
C TYR A 309 -1.52 -10.01 -10.52
N GLY A 310 -1.30 -11.16 -9.88
CA GLY A 310 -1.50 -12.47 -10.49
C GLY A 310 -2.84 -12.54 -11.21
N ASP A 311 -3.94 -12.42 -10.47
CA ASP A 311 -5.33 -12.45 -10.96
C ASP A 311 -5.54 -11.60 -12.23
N GLN A 312 -5.04 -10.38 -12.23
CA GLN A 312 -5.19 -9.44 -13.34
C GLN A 312 -4.34 -9.83 -14.56
N GLN A 313 -3.08 -10.23 -14.34
CA GLN A 313 -2.23 -10.67 -15.45
C GLN A 313 -2.64 -12.04 -15.98
N GLY A 314 -3.22 -12.89 -15.14
CA GLY A 314 -3.92 -14.09 -15.55
C GLY A 314 -5.11 -13.74 -16.45
N GLU A 315 -5.96 -12.80 -16.06
CA GLU A 315 -7.08 -12.34 -16.88
C GLU A 315 -6.63 -11.70 -18.21
N ALA A 316 -5.57 -10.89 -18.19
CA ALA A 316 -4.97 -10.33 -19.40
C ALA A 316 -4.43 -11.44 -20.32
N LEU A 317 -3.73 -12.43 -19.75
CA LEU A 317 -3.25 -13.60 -20.48
C LEU A 317 -4.38 -14.40 -21.09
N ARG A 318 -5.46 -14.65 -20.34
CA ARG A 318 -6.66 -15.35 -20.81
C ARG A 318 -7.24 -14.70 -22.07
N LYS A 319 -7.34 -13.36 -22.06
CA LYS A 319 -7.81 -12.55 -23.20
C LYS A 319 -6.86 -12.63 -24.38
N LEU A 320 -5.55 -12.49 -24.15
CA LEU A 320 -4.52 -12.63 -25.20
C LEU A 320 -4.55 -14.01 -25.86
N MET A 321 -4.86 -15.05 -25.08
CA MET A 321 -5.03 -16.41 -25.58
C MET A 321 -6.40 -16.63 -26.25
N GLY A 322 -7.32 -15.67 -26.22
CA GLY A 322 -8.67 -15.81 -26.79
C GLY A 322 -9.50 -16.90 -26.11
N MET A 323 -9.34 -17.09 -24.80
CA MET A 323 -10.06 -18.08 -24.01
C MET A 323 -11.35 -17.48 -23.42
N GLY A 324 -12.33 -18.33 -23.09
CA GLY A 324 -13.57 -17.93 -22.41
C GLY A 324 -13.36 -17.67 -20.91
N PRO A 325 -14.30 -16.99 -20.22
CA PRO A 325 -14.20 -16.68 -18.79
C PRO A 325 -14.24 -17.92 -17.87
N GLU A 326 -14.70 -19.06 -18.39
CA GLU A 326 -14.71 -20.36 -17.71
C GLU A 326 -13.32 -21.02 -17.61
N ALA A 327 -12.31 -20.49 -18.30
CA ALA A 327 -10.96 -21.02 -18.26
C ALA A 327 -10.37 -20.91 -16.84
N ILE A 328 -9.88 -22.05 -16.32
CA ILE A 328 -9.35 -22.14 -14.96
C ILE A 328 -7.86 -21.78 -14.97
N GLY A 329 -7.50 -20.71 -14.26
CA GLY A 329 -6.12 -20.30 -14.00
C GLY A 329 -5.55 -20.89 -12.72
N TRP A 330 -4.34 -20.47 -12.33
CA TRP A 330 -3.78 -20.68 -10.98
C TRP A 330 -3.50 -22.13 -10.58
N VAL A 331 -3.33 -23.03 -11.53
CA VAL A 331 -3.11 -24.45 -11.22
C VAL A 331 -1.62 -24.73 -11.14
N VAL A 332 -1.21 -25.31 -10.00
CA VAL A 332 0.17 -25.77 -9.80
C VAL A 332 0.50 -26.82 -10.87
N PRO A 333 1.61 -26.65 -11.62
CA PRO A 333 2.06 -27.68 -12.54
C PRO A 333 2.31 -28.98 -11.80
N SER A 334 1.58 -30.03 -12.17
CA SER A 334 1.79 -31.38 -11.65
C SER A 334 1.96 -32.34 -12.80
N LYS A 335 2.83 -33.36 -12.62
CA LYS A 335 3.01 -34.43 -13.60
C LYS A 335 1.76 -35.31 -13.76
N GLU A 336 0.85 -35.25 -12.79
CA GLU A 336 -0.36 -36.06 -12.74
C GLU A 336 -1.55 -35.34 -13.38
N THR A 337 -1.50 -34.01 -13.46
CA THR A 337 -2.55 -33.19 -14.08
C THR A 337 -2.49 -33.36 -15.60
N LYS A 338 -3.32 -34.26 -16.12
CA LYS A 338 -3.54 -34.40 -17.55
C LYS A 338 -4.61 -33.41 -18.00
N TRP A 339 -4.19 -32.38 -18.71
CA TRP A 339 -5.10 -31.48 -19.39
C TRP A 339 -5.59 -32.11 -20.70
N SER A 340 -6.90 -32.20 -20.88
CA SER A 340 -7.50 -32.62 -22.16
C SER A 340 -7.26 -31.60 -23.26
N ASP A 341 -7.17 -30.32 -22.90
CA ASP A 341 -6.79 -29.21 -23.77
C ASP A 341 -5.39 -28.68 -23.37
N PRO A 342 -4.36 -28.86 -24.22
CA PRO A 342 -3.02 -28.33 -23.97
C PRO A 342 -2.99 -26.81 -23.76
N LYS A 343 -3.87 -26.07 -24.43
CA LYS A 343 -3.95 -24.60 -24.31
C LYS A 343 -4.51 -24.19 -22.96
N ALA A 344 -5.48 -24.94 -22.42
CA ALA A 344 -5.98 -24.74 -21.07
C ALA A 344 -4.89 -25.02 -20.02
N GLY A 345 -4.09 -26.08 -20.20
CA GLY A 345 -2.95 -26.34 -19.32
C GLY A 345 -1.87 -25.25 -19.39
N GLU A 346 -1.55 -24.77 -20.59
CA GLU A 346 -0.62 -23.64 -20.79
C GLU A 346 -1.12 -22.37 -20.09
N PHE A 347 -2.41 -22.05 -20.21
CA PHE A 347 -3.02 -20.92 -19.50
C PHE A 347 -2.98 -21.09 -17.97
N ALA A 348 -3.34 -22.28 -17.48
CA ALA A 348 -3.41 -22.56 -16.05
C ALA A 348 -2.04 -22.44 -15.38
N HIS A 349 -1.00 -22.97 -16.02
CA HIS A 349 0.38 -22.86 -15.53
C HIS A 349 0.96 -21.46 -15.76
N GLY A 350 0.62 -20.83 -16.89
CA GLY A 350 1.11 -19.50 -17.26
C GLY A 350 0.62 -18.45 -16.27
N SER A 351 -0.67 -18.48 -15.96
CA SER A 351 -1.26 -17.63 -14.91
C SER A 351 -0.63 -17.91 -13.55
N TYR A 352 -0.46 -19.17 -13.15
CA TYR A 352 0.24 -19.52 -11.89
C TYR A 352 1.66 -18.94 -11.79
N GLY A 353 2.43 -18.93 -12.90
CA GLY A 353 3.72 -18.25 -12.95
C GLY A 353 3.64 -16.75 -12.66
N MET A 354 2.56 -16.09 -13.08
CA MET A 354 2.33 -14.67 -12.81
C MET A 354 2.01 -14.39 -11.33
N SER A 355 1.35 -15.29 -10.58
CA SER A 355 1.15 -15.09 -9.13
C SER A 355 2.46 -15.16 -8.36
N TRP A 356 3.43 -15.93 -8.84
CA TRP A 356 4.72 -15.98 -8.16
C TRP A 356 5.42 -14.63 -8.19
N ILE A 357 5.27 -13.85 -9.26
CA ILE A 357 5.79 -12.48 -9.29
C ILE A 357 5.07 -11.62 -8.24
N ASN A 358 3.75 -11.74 -8.11
CA ASN A 358 2.98 -11.07 -7.05
C ASN A 358 3.52 -11.44 -5.66
N SER A 359 3.65 -12.74 -5.37
CA SER A 359 4.20 -13.24 -4.10
C SER A 359 5.60 -12.68 -3.85
N LEU A 360 6.48 -12.71 -4.86
CA LEU A 360 7.82 -12.15 -4.74
C LEU A 360 7.79 -10.65 -4.43
N GLN A 361 6.95 -9.86 -5.10
CA GLN A 361 6.82 -8.42 -4.84
C GLN A 361 6.28 -8.12 -3.43
N ARG A 362 5.42 -8.98 -2.89
CA ARG A 362 4.86 -8.84 -1.54
C ARG A 362 5.83 -9.26 -0.45
N GLU A 363 6.56 -10.36 -0.67
CA GLU A 363 7.41 -11.00 0.33
C GLU A 363 8.84 -10.44 0.32
N HIS A 364 9.30 -9.95 -0.83
CA HIS A 364 10.61 -9.34 -1.01
C HIS A 364 10.43 -7.86 -1.39
N PRO A 365 10.61 -6.94 -0.44
CA PRO A 365 10.47 -5.49 -0.65
C PRO A 365 11.39 -4.91 -1.72
N GLU A 366 12.54 -5.55 -1.92
CA GLU A 366 13.50 -5.22 -2.97
C GLU A 366 13.19 -5.94 -4.29
N CYS A 367 12.03 -6.59 -4.42
CA CYS A 367 11.63 -7.18 -5.69
C CYS A 367 11.18 -6.07 -6.63
N VAL A 368 11.80 -6.03 -7.82
CA VAL A 368 11.51 -5.01 -8.83
C VAL A 368 11.23 -5.67 -10.17
N TYR A 369 10.16 -5.23 -10.81
CA TYR A 369 9.70 -5.71 -12.11
C TYR A 369 9.66 -4.56 -13.12
N HIS A 370 10.24 -4.78 -14.31
CA HIS A 370 10.47 -3.78 -15.35
C HIS A 370 9.70 -4.05 -16.66
N GLY A 371 8.62 -4.84 -16.64
CA GLY A 371 7.89 -5.21 -17.85
C GLY A 371 7.25 -4.05 -18.64
N LYS A 372 7.20 -2.84 -18.06
CA LYS A 372 6.80 -1.62 -18.79
C LYS A 372 7.83 -1.16 -19.82
N SER A 373 9.12 -1.37 -19.57
CA SER A 373 10.22 -0.89 -20.41
C SER A 373 11.07 -2.00 -21.03
N VAL A 374 10.96 -3.23 -20.52
CA VAL A 374 11.71 -4.40 -20.98
C VAL A 374 10.80 -5.33 -21.77
N THR A 375 11.30 -5.83 -22.89
CA THR A 375 10.63 -6.80 -23.78
C THR A 375 11.49 -8.04 -23.96
N SER A 376 10.95 -9.06 -24.65
CA SER A 376 11.67 -10.29 -24.94
C SER A 376 12.91 -10.10 -25.84
N GLN A 377 13.05 -8.92 -26.46
CA GLN A 377 14.18 -8.57 -27.32
C GLN A 377 15.33 -7.90 -26.54
N ASP A 378 15.07 -7.40 -25.34
CA ASP A 378 16.04 -6.71 -24.49
C ASP A 378 16.86 -7.72 -23.66
N ALA A 379 17.64 -8.57 -24.33
CA ALA A 379 18.30 -9.73 -23.74
C ALA A 379 19.25 -9.43 -22.57
N ASP A 380 19.76 -8.21 -22.47
CA ASP A 380 20.72 -7.77 -21.45
C ASP A 380 20.11 -6.85 -20.37
N LYS A 381 18.81 -6.55 -20.43
CA LYS A 381 18.10 -5.74 -19.43
C LYS A 381 17.45 -6.59 -18.36
N VAL A 382 17.50 -6.13 -17.11
CA VAL A 382 16.83 -6.76 -15.97
C VAL A 382 15.32 -6.62 -16.13
N LEU A 383 14.62 -7.74 -16.24
CA LEU A 383 13.15 -7.77 -16.29
C LEU A 383 12.55 -7.91 -14.88
N LEU A 384 13.09 -8.81 -14.07
CA LEU A 384 12.65 -9.06 -12.70
C LEU A 384 13.88 -9.37 -11.86
N ARG A 385 13.88 -8.88 -10.63
CA ARG A 385 14.86 -9.28 -9.62
C ARG A 385 14.24 -9.38 -8.24
N TRP A 386 14.80 -10.23 -7.40
CA TRP A 386 14.52 -10.27 -5.97
C TRP A 386 15.73 -10.77 -5.19
N LYS A 387 15.77 -10.41 -3.91
CA LYS A 387 16.85 -10.77 -3.00
C LYS A 387 16.66 -12.20 -2.50
N LEU A 388 17.71 -13.02 -2.60
CA LEU A 388 17.75 -14.38 -2.04
C LEU A 388 18.26 -14.32 -0.60
N ASP A 389 19.48 -13.79 -0.45
CA ASP A 389 20.22 -13.66 0.82
C ASP A 389 20.83 -12.24 0.92
N ASP A 390 21.60 -11.93 1.97
CA ASP A 390 22.08 -10.57 2.28
C ASP A 390 22.81 -9.86 1.11
N ASP A 391 23.56 -10.60 0.28
CA ASP A 391 24.36 -10.05 -0.82
C ASP A 391 24.08 -10.70 -2.20
N GLU A 392 23.07 -11.57 -2.30
CA GLU A 392 22.76 -12.32 -3.53
C GLU A 392 21.34 -12.06 -4.02
N TYR A 393 21.20 -11.80 -5.32
CA TYR A 393 19.94 -11.55 -6.00
C TYR A 393 19.72 -12.55 -7.12
N ARG A 394 18.48 -13.03 -7.26
CA ARG A 394 18.04 -13.69 -8.48
C ARG A 394 17.62 -12.63 -9.48
N VAL A 395 18.15 -12.69 -10.69
CA VAL A 395 17.82 -11.81 -11.80
C VAL A 395 17.26 -12.64 -12.96
N ILE A 396 16.16 -12.18 -13.54
CA ILE A 396 15.60 -12.66 -14.80
C ILE A 396 15.72 -11.52 -15.81
N TYR A 397 16.33 -11.80 -16.96
CA TYR A 397 16.54 -10.83 -18.04
C TYR A 397 15.37 -10.76 -19.01
N GLY A 398 15.38 -9.77 -19.90
CA GLY A 398 14.39 -9.64 -20.97
C GLY A 398 14.28 -10.88 -21.84
N ASN A 399 15.35 -11.64 -22.10
CA ASN A 399 15.25 -12.92 -22.84
C ASN A 399 14.86 -14.13 -21.96
N LEU A 400 14.45 -13.90 -20.71
CA LEU A 400 14.11 -14.90 -19.70
C LEU A 400 15.25 -15.81 -19.23
N LYS A 401 16.51 -15.52 -19.61
CA LYS A 401 17.65 -16.11 -18.91
C LYS A 401 17.60 -15.66 -17.45
N ALA A 402 17.90 -16.58 -16.53
CA ALA A 402 18.01 -16.28 -15.12
C ALA A 402 19.42 -16.60 -14.59
N GLU A 403 19.91 -15.80 -13.65
CA GLU A 403 21.14 -16.09 -12.91
C GLU A 403 21.12 -15.43 -11.52
N ASN A 404 21.98 -15.93 -10.63
CA ASN A 404 22.28 -15.25 -9.38
C ASN A 404 23.40 -14.24 -9.60
N VAL A 405 23.28 -13.06 -9.00
CA VAL A 405 24.29 -11.99 -9.07
C VAL A 405 24.52 -11.37 -7.69
N SER A 406 25.70 -10.79 -7.48
CA SER A 406 25.96 -9.97 -6.28
C SER A 406 25.25 -8.62 -6.34
N ALA A 407 25.17 -7.94 -5.20
CA ALA A 407 24.63 -6.57 -5.11
C ALA A 407 25.38 -5.58 -6.03
N GLU A 408 26.71 -5.66 -6.14
CA GLU A 408 27.52 -4.82 -7.02
C GLU A 408 27.17 -5.08 -8.49
N ARG A 409 27.09 -6.37 -8.86
CA ARG A 409 26.76 -6.74 -10.23
C ARG A 409 25.35 -6.30 -10.60
N LEU A 410 24.38 -6.41 -9.69
CA LEU A 410 23.03 -5.90 -9.91
C LEU A 410 23.04 -4.39 -10.20
N LYS A 411 23.81 -3.60 -9.45
CA LYS A 411 23.94 -2.15 -9.70
C LYS A 411 24.49 -1.85 -11.09
N GLU A 412 25.49 -2.61 -11.55
CA GLU A 412 26.02 -2.46 -12.92
C GLU A 412 24.99 -2.81 -13.99
N LEU A 413 24.15 -3.82 -13.75
CA LEU A 413 23.10 -4.25 -14.68
C LEU A 413 21.97 -3.24 -14.76
N GLU A 414 21.56 -2.62 -13.65
CA GLU A 414 20.49 -1.62 -13.58
C GLU A 414 20.92 -0.22 -14.03
N ALA A 415 22.22 0.04 -14.16
CA ALA A 415 22.75 1.33 -14.64
C ALA A 415 22.72 1.47 -16.18
N LYS A 416 22.36 0.41 -16.91
CA LYS A 416 22.24 0.38 -18.37
C LYS A 416 20.83 0.68 -18.83
#